data_AF-A0A0H1R3T1-F1
#
_entry.id   AF-A0A0H1R3T1-F1
#
_cell.length_a   1.000
_cell.length_b   1.000
_cell.length_c   1.000
_cell.angle_alpha   90.00
_cell.angle_beta   90.00
_cell.angle_gamma   90.00
#
_symmetry.space_group_name_H-M   'P 1'
#
loop_
_entity.id
_entity.type
_entity.pdbx_description
1 polymer ?
#
loop_
_entity_poly.entity_id
_entity_poly.type
_entity_poly.pdbx_seq_one_letter_code
_entity_poly.pdbx_strand_id
1 'polypeptide(L)' 'MSWEIADRLLESLRPTRHLLTRTLADIPIGGPEYRQVDRVVQEIDGLAKILIGDATHYYRESYSAQVPDTGQRSE' A
#
# COMPACT_ATOMS: atom_id res chain seq x y z
N MET A 1 -8.53 -20.43 -5.34
CA MET A 1 -8.82 -19.00 -5.50
C MET A 1 -7.89 -18.47 -6.57
N SER A 2 -8.38 -17.78 -7.61
CA SER A 2 -7.48 -17.32 -8.69
C SER A 2 -6.66 -16.13 -8.20
N TRP A 3 -5.38 -16.09 -8.59
CA TRP A 3 -4.46 -14.99 -8.28
C TRP A 3 -5.03 -13.62 -8.69
N GLU A 4 -5.79 -13.56 -9.78
CA GLU A 4 -6.47 -12.33 -10.24
C GLU A 4 -7.51 -11.78 -9.25
N ILE A 5 -8.22 -12.65 -8.52
CA ILE A 5 -9.19 -12.22 -7.51
C ILE A 5 -8.45 -11.63 -6.30
N ALA A 6 -7.36 -12.26 -5.88
CA ALA A 6 -6.51 -11.75 -4.80
C ALA A 6 -5.93 -10.39 -5.16
N ASP A 7 -5.40 -10.24 -6.38
CA ASP A 7 -4.78 -9.01 -6.85
C ASP A 7 -5.80 -7.85 -6.93
N ARG A 8 -6.97 -8.08 -7.53
CA ARG A 8 -8.05 -7.07 -7.59
C ARG A 8 -8.53 -6.64 -6.22
N LEU A 9 -8.66 -7.60 -5.29
CA LEU A 9 -9.05 -7.30 -3.91
C LEU A 9 -8.02 -6.40 -3.23
N LEU A 10 -6.73 -6.73 -3.32
CA LEU A 10 -5.66 -5.93 -2.73
C LEU A 10 -5.58 -4.54 -3.37
N GLU A 11 -5.67 -4.43 -4.70
CA GLU A 11 -5.73 -3.14 -5.40
C GLU A 11 -6.91 -2.27 -4.94
N SER A 12 -8.09 -2.86 -4.71
CA SER A 12 -9.24 -2.13 -4.17
C SER A 12 -9.03 -1.62 -2.74
N LEU A 13 -8.19 -2.30 -1.94
CA LEU A 13 -7.90 -1.93 -0.56
C LEU A 13 -6.75 -0.92 -0.44
N ARG A 14 -5.92 -0.77 -1.48
CA ARG A 14 -4.79 0.15 -1.50
C ARG A 14 -5.14 1.59 -1.12
N PRO A 15 -6.20 2.22 -1.67
CA PRO A 15 -6.55 3.59 -1.32
C PRO A 15 -6.96 3.74 0.15
N THR A 16 -7.72 2.76 0.66
CA THR A 16 -8.16 2.73 2.07
C THR A 16 -6.96 2.58 3.00
N ARG A 17 -6.06 1.65 2.71
CA ARG A 17 -4.84 1.45 3.49
C ARG A 17 -3.98 2.71 3.53
N HIS A 18 -3.80 3.36 2.37
CA HIS A 18 -3.07 4.62 2.26
C HIS A 18 -3.70 5.75 3.08
N LEU A 19 -5.03 5.90 3.01
CA LEU A 19 -5.75 6.88 3.81
C LEU A 19 -5.57 6.63 5.30
N LEU A 20 -5.78 5.40 5.76
CA LEU A 20 -5.64 5.03 7.17
C LEU A 20 -4.21 5.26 7.68
N THR A 21 -3.19 4.90 6.90
CA THR A 21 -1.78 5.19 7.25
C THR A 21 -1.53 6.70 7.39
N ARG A 22 -2.13 7.54 6.54
CA ARG A 22 -2.03 9.00 6.71
C ARG A 22 -2.75 9.48 7.95
N THR A 23 -3.96 8.98 8.21
CA THR A 23 -4.73 9.35 9.40
C THR A 23 -3.96 9.02 10.69
N LEU A 24 -3.18 7.95 10.73
CA LEU A 24 -2.33 7.63 11.89
C LEU A 24 -1.31 8.72 12.21
N ALA A 25 -0.84 9.49 11.22
CA ALA A 25 0.10 10.59 11.44
C ALA A 25 -0.55 11.77 12.17
N ASP A 26 -1.88 11.89 12.10
CA ASP A 26 -2.65 12.99 12.70
C ASP A 26 -3.24 12.62 14.07
N ILE A 27 -3.14 11.36 14.49
CA ILE A 27 -3.72 10.87 15.76
C ILE A 27 -2.60 10.70 16.82
N PRO A 28 -2.83 11.11 18.09
CA PRO A 28 -1.89 10.83 19.17
C PRO A 28 -1.57 9.34 19.32
N ILE A 29 -0.28 9.02 19.25
CA ILE A 29 0.23 7.65 19.36
C ILE A 29 -0.20 7.04 20.70
N GLY A 30 -0.71 5.81 20.64
CA GLY A 30 -1.07 5.04 21.82
C GLY A 30 -2.50 5.29 22.36
N GLY A 31 -3.22 6.27 21.80
CA GLY A 31 -4.64 6.50 22.04
C GLY A 31 -5.53 5.36 21.50
N PRO A 32 -6.78 5.24 21.98
CA PRO A 32 -7.68 4.19 21.54
C PRO A 32 -7.99 4.28 20.03
N GLU A 33 -8.13 5.49 19.49
CA GLU A 33 -8.35 5.74 18.06
C GLU A 33 -7.14 5.30 17.23
N TYR A 34 -5.93 5.63 17.69
CA TYR A 34 -4.69 5.21 17.03
C TYR A 34 -4.62 3.68 16.92
N ARG A 35 -4.85 2.98 18.04
CA ARG A 35 -4.77 1.51 18.06
C ARG A 35 -5.83 0.86 17.17
N GLN A 36 -7.02 1.44 17.08
CA GLN A 36 -8.08 0.93 16.21
C GLN A 36 -7.70 1.09 14.73
N VAL A 37 -7.23 2.27 14.33
CA VAL A 37 -6.81 2.53 12.94
C VAL A 37 -5.58 1.68 12.58
N ASP A 38 -4.59 1.59 13.47
CA ASP A 38 -3.38 0.78 13.29
C ASP A 38 -3.73 -0.71 13.11
N ARG A 39 -4.66 -1.23 13.91
CA ARG A 39 -5.16 -2.60 13.77
C ARG A 39 -5.75 -2.85 12.38
N VAL A 40 -6.56 -1.93 11.85
CA VAL A 40 -7.15 -2.10 10.51
C VAL A 40 -6.08 -2.10 9.43
N VAL A 41 -5.06 -1.23 9.52
CA VAL A 41 -3.92 -1.24 8.61
C VAL A 41 -3.18 -2.58 8.65
N GLN A 42 -2.92 -3.10 9.85
CA GLN A 42 -2.27 -4.40 10.04
C GLN A 42 -3.11 -5.57 9.51
N GLU A 43 -4.44 -5.52 9.63
CA GLU A 43 -5.34 -6.54 9.09
C GLU A 43 -5.32 -6.54 7.54
N ILE A 44 -5.25 -5.36 6.91
CA ILE A 44 -5.10 -5.25 5.45
C ILE A 44 -3.73 -5.81 5.00
N ASP A 45 -2.65 -5.43 5.69
CA ASP A 45 -1.30 -5.93 5.38
C ASP A 45 -1.22 -7.46 5.63
N GLY A 46 -1.91 -7.96 6.65
CA GLY A 46 -2.05 -9.39 6.95
C GLY A 46 -2.84 -10.14 5.88
N LEU A 47 -3.89 -9.54 5.32
CA LEU A 47 -4.63 -10.11 4.19
C LEU A 47 -3.73 -10.24 2.96
N ALA A 48 -2.90 -9.24 2.65
CA ALA A 48 -1.90 -9.33 1.58
C ALA A 48 -0.95 -10.52 1.80
N LYS A 49 -0.43 -10.68 3.02
CA LYS A 49 0.41 -11.82 3.38
C LYS A 49 -0.27 -13.17 3.13
N ILE A 50 -1.54 -13.32 3.50
CA ILE A 50 -2.30 -14.56 3.34
C ILE A 50 -2.55 -14.86 1.86
N LEU A 51 -2.89 -13.83 1.09
CA LEU A 51 -3.37 -13.98 -0.28
C LEU A 51 -2.25 -14.18 -1.29
N ILE A 52 -1.14 -13.47 -1.14
CA ILE A 52 -0.04 -13.46 -2.13
C ILE A 52 1.31 -13.88 -1.53
N GLY A 53 1.34 -14.28 -0.26
CA GLY A 53 2.57 -14.68 0.43
C GLY A 53 3.50 -13.53 0.80
N ASP A 54 3.09 -12.29 0.55
CA ASP A 54 3.95 -11.12 0.65
C ASP A 54 3.29 -9.98 1.43
N ALA A 55 3.78 -9.75 2.65
CA ALA A 55 3.39 -8.59 3.47
C ALA A 55 4.27 -7.36 3.19
N THR A 56 5.41 -7.54 2.49
CA THR A 56 6.55 -6.63 2.49
C THR A 56 6.76 -5.95 1.13
N HIS A 57 6.38 -6.60 0.02
CA HIS A 57 6.54 -6.07 -1.35
C HIS A 57 5.23 -5.78 -2.10
N TYR A 58 4.07 -5.72 -1.43
CA TYR A 58 2.89 -5.06 -2.02
C TYR A 58 3.19 -3.59 -2.45
N TYR A 59 4.29 -3.06 -1.94
CA TYR A 59 4.80 -1.72 -2.19
C TYR A 59 5.98 -1.64 -3.18
N ARG A 60 6.47 -2.73 -3.79
CA ARG A 60 7.60 -2.60 -4.73
C ARG A 60 7.14 -2.03 -6.08
N GLU A 61 7.02 -0.71 -6.08
CA GLU A 61 7.09 0.23 -7.20
C GLU A 61 6.64 -0.31 -8.56
N SER A 62 5.39 -0.01 -8.92
CA SER A 62 4.98 0.17 -10.32
C SER A 62 5.52 1.49 -10.92
N TYR A 63 6.56 2.09 -10.34
CA TYR A 63 7.25 3.30 -10.82
C TYR A 63 8.45 3.00 -11.73
N SER A 64 8.41 1.88 -12.46
CA SER A 64 9.28 1.65 -13.62
C SER A 64 8.53 1.87 -14.95
N ALA A 65 7.55 2.77 -14.98
CA ALA A 65 7.01 3.31 -16.22
C ALA A 65 7.81 4.57 -16.60
N GLN A 66 8.93 4.33 -17.28
CA GLN A 66 9.54 5.19 -18.31
C GLN A 66 9.61 6.69 -18.00
N VAL A 67 10.75 7.11 -17.46
CA VAL A 67 11.26 8.47 -17.72
C VAL A 67 11.46 8.57 -19.24
N PRO A 68 10.82 9.51 -19.97
CA PRO A 68 11.16 9.73 -21.35
C PRO A 68 12.56 10.33 -21.38
N ASP A 69 13.48 9.62 -22.03
CA ASP A 69 14.81 10.12 -22.38
C ASP A 69 14.64 11.37 -23.25
N THR A 70 14.59 12.53 -22.58
CA THR A 70 14.65 13.83 -23.21
C THR A 70 16.12 14.18 -23.37
N GLY A 71 16.77 13.45 -24.27
CA GLY A 71 18.06 13.82 -24.81
C GLY A 71 17.91 15.10 -25.62
N GLN A 72 18.10 16.27 -24.99
CA GLN A 72 18.32 17.50 -25.72
C GLN A 72 19.24 18.47 -24.97
N ARG A 73 20.31 18.87 -25.69
CA ARG A 73 21.23 20.02 -25.54
C ARG A 73 22.46 19.85 -24.62
N SER A 74 23.67 20.31 -24.97
CA SER A 74 24.16 21.18 -26.07
C SER A 74 25.68 21.04 -26.17
N GLU A 75 26.23 21.07 -27.39
CA GLU A 75 27.45 21.83 -27.75
C GLU A 75 27.24 22.42 -29.15
#